data_AF-A0A7Z9GAK8-F1
#
_entry.id   AF-A0A7Z9GAK8-F1
#
_cell.length_a   1.000
_cell.length_b   1.000
_cell.length_c   1.000
_cell.angle_alpha   90.00
_cell.angle_beta   90.00
_cell.angle_gamma   90.00
#
_symmetry.space_group_name_H-M   'P 1'
#
loop_
_entity.id
_entity.type
_entity.pdbx_description
1 polymer ?
#
loop_
_entity_poly.entity_id
_entity_poly.type
_entity_poly.pdbx_seq_one_letter_code
_entity_poly.pdbx_strand_id
1 'polypeptide(L)'
;FILKRHAAPDRRGLDKALFQQLLANRWIKNKRNLMITGPCGVGKTWLACALAQAACREGITVLYKRMPRLFDELELAHGDGRFPRLFKSLTKTQLLILDDWGPERLNASQRRDLMEIVEDRYEAGSTLITSQMPVDTWHDVIGEPTFADAILDRLVHNAYRIGLDGQSMRKTSDKNIDLTNIK
;
A
#
# COMPACT_ATOMS: atom_id res chain seq x y z
N PHE A 1 -14.14 -24.80 -21.06
CA PHE A 1 -14.25 -23.71 -22.06
C PHE A 1 -15.16 -22.59 -21.56
N ILE A 2 -14.75 -21.86 -20.51
CA ILE A 2 -15.38 -20.58 -20.14
C ILE A 2 -14.28 -19.53 -20.24
N LEU A 3 -14.34 -18.75 -21.31
CA LEU A 3 -13.50 -17.58 -21.55
C LEU A 3 -13.75 -16.55 -20.45
N LYS A 4 -12.79 -16.40 -19.53
CA LYS A 4 -12.69 -15.20 -18.69
C LYS A 4 -12.47 -14.00 -19.61
N ARG A 5 -13.52 -13.25 -19.90
CA ARG A 5 -13.41 -11.86 -20.36
C ARG A 5 -12.79 -11.04 -19.23
N HIS A 6 -11.47 -11.05 -19.13
CA HIS A 6 -10.78 -9.98 -18.43
C HIS A 6 -10.99 -8.73 -19.27
N ALA A 7 -11.58 -7.69 -18.68
CA ALA A 7 -11.62 -6.39 -19.30
C ALA A 7 -10.16 -6.00 -19.59
N ALA A 8 -9.86 -5.60 -20.83
CA ALA A 8 -8.50 -5.19 -21.18
C ALA A 8 -8.04 -4.10 -20.19
N PRO A 9 -6.85 -4.26 -19.58
CA PRO A 9 -6.34 -3.24 -18.66
C PRO A 9 -6.26 -1.90 -19.38
N ASP A 10 -6.43 -0.81 -18.63
CA ASP A 10 -6.18 0.52 -19.21
C ASP A 10 -4.71 0.65 -19.66
N ARG A 11 -4.37 1.78 -20.29
CA ARG A 11 -2.98 2.06 -20.73
C ARG A 11 -1.93 1.97 -19.62
N ARG A 12 -2.33 1.87 -18.35
CA ARG A 12 -1.48 1.82 -17.15
C ARG A 12 -1.56 0.47 -16.42
N GLY A 13 -2.15 -0.56 -17.03
CA GLY A 13 -2.21 -1.89 -16.39
C GLY A 13 -3.34 -2.05 -15.36
N LEU A 14 -4.21 -1.05 -15.17
CA LEU A 14 -5.28 -1.13 -14.18
C LEU A 14 -6.44 -1.98 -14.70
N ASP A 15 -6.67 -3.12 -14.07
CA ASP A 15 -7.90 -3.90 -14.25
C ASP A 15 -9.08 -3.14 -13.59
N LYS A 16 -9.92 -2.54 -14.44
CA LYS A 16 -11.10 -1.78 -14.00
C LYS A 16 -12.10 -2.64 -13.25
N ALA A 17 -12.31 -3.90 -13.66
CA ALA A 17 -13.28 -4.77 -13.03
C ALA A 17 -12.84 -5.13 -11.62
N LEU A 18 -11.56 -5.48 -11.45
CA LEU A 18 -10.97 -5.71 -10.12
C LEU A 18 -11.07 -4.45 -9.25
N PHE A 19 -10.71 -3.27 -9.78
CA PHE A 19 -10.77 -2.04 -9.00
C PHE A 19 -12.18 -1.70 -8.53
N GLN A 20 -13.20 -1.90 -9.39
CA GLN A 20 -14.61 -1.76 -9.00
C GLN A 20 -15.02 -2.75 -7.90
N GLN A 21 -14.51 -3.99 -7.93
CA GLN A 21 -14.75 -4.93 -6.84
C GLN A 21 -14.10 -4.50 -5.52
N LEU A 22 -12.89 -3.91 -5.59
CA LEU A 22 -12.19 -3.42 -4.41
C LEU A 22 -12.90 -2.22 -3.76
N LEU A 23 -13.55 -1.36 -4.56
CA LEU A 23 -14.37 -0.25 -4.05
C LEU A 23 -15.59 -0.70 -3.23
N ALA A 24 -16.04 -1.96 -3.39
CA ALA A 24 -17.12 -2.54 -2.58
C ALA A 24 -16.64 -3.05 -1.21
N ASN A 25 -15.36 -2.82 -0.84
CA ASN A 25 -14.75 -3.09 0.48
C ASN A 25 -14.86 -4.53 1.02
N ARG A 26 -15.35 -5.50 0.24
CA ARG A 26 -15.46 -6.91 0.65
C ARG A 26 -14.11 -7.52 1.02
N TRP A 27 -13.04 -7.08 0.35
CA TRP A 27 -11.68 -7.51 0.66
C TRP A 27 -11.23 -7.09 2.06
N ILE A 28 -11.67 -5.92 2.55
CA ILE A 28 -11.39 -5.43 3.91
C ILE A 28 -12.15 -6.27 4.94
N LYS A 29 -13.42 -6.57 4.68
CA LYS A 29 -14.25 -7.41 5.54
C LYS A 29 -13.69 -8.83 5.67
N ASN A 30 -13.14 -9.34 4.56
CA ASN A 30 -12.50 -10.65 4.49
C ASN A 30 -11.01 -10.62 4.90
N LYS A 31 -10.52 -9.53 5.48
CA LYS A 31 -9.16 -9.42 6.04
C LYS A 31 -8.05 -9.69 5.02
N ARG A 32 -8.30 -9.40 3.75
CA ARG A 32 -7.32 -9.56 2.67
C ARG A 32 -6.47 -8.30 2.56
N ASN A 33 -5.22 -8.45 2.16
CA ASN A 33 -4.33 -7.33 1.89
C ASN A 33 -4.40 -6.89 0.42
N LEU A 34 -3.87 -5.70 0.12
CA LEU A 34 -3.82 -5.17 -1.24
C LEU A 34 -2.48 -4.46 -1.49
N MET A 35 -1.86 -4.78 -2.62
CA MET A 35 -0.60 -4.19 -3.03
C MET A 35 -0.81 -3.42 -4.31
N ILE A 36 -0.36 -2.18 -4.32
CA ILE A 36 -0.36 -1.34 -5.51
C ILE A 36 1.11 -0.99 -5.81
N THR A 37 1.67 -1.63 -6.83
CA THR A 37 3.06 -1.42 -7.26
C THR A 37 3.12 -0.68 -8.58
N GLY A 38 4.29 -0.13 -8.94
CA GLY A 38 4.50 0.55 -10.22
C GLY A 38 5.40 1.78 -10.14
N PRO A 39 5.83 2.37 -11.27
CA PRO A 39 6.76 3.49 -11.30
C PRO A 39 6.28 4.75 -10.55
N CYS A 40 7.18 5.71 -10.33
CA CYS A 40 6.82 6.99 -9.72
C CYS A 40 5.73 7.73 -10.53
N GLY A 41 4.74 8.30 -9.84
CA GLY A 41 3.75 9.18 -10.47
C GLY A 41 2.62 8.50 -11.24
N VAL A 42 2.53 7.18 -11.28
CA VAL A 42 1.47 6.45 -12.02
C VAL A 42 0.10 6.38 -11.31
N GLY A 43 0.01 6.92 -10.08
CA GLY A 43 -1.24 7.05 -9.34
C GLY A 43 -1.45 6.06 -8.19
N LYS A 44 -0.42 5.35 -7.72
CA LYS A 44 -0.52 4.38 -6.61
C LYS A 44 -1.19 4.95 -5.36
N THR A 45 -0.64 6.03 -4.82
CA THR A 45 -1.16 6.73 -3.63
C THR A 45 -2.57 7.28 -3.88
N TRP A 46 -2.84 7.78 -5.10
CA TRP A 46 -4.18 8.27 -5.45
C TRP A 46 -5.24 7.14 -5.39
N LEU A 47 -4.92 5.97 -5.93
CA LEU A 47 -5.81 4.80 -5.88
C LEU A 47 -5.99 4.29 -4.43
N ALA A 48 -4.93 4.29 -3.64
CA ALA A 48 -5.00 3.94 -2.21
C ALA A 48 -5.94 4.89 -1.46
N CYS A 49 -5.84 6.20 -1.70
CA CYS A 49 -6.74 7.20 -1.13
C CYS A 49 -8.18 7.07 -1.63
N ALA A 50 -8.39 6.72 -2.91
CA ALA A 50 -9.74 6.49 -3.44
C ALA A 50 -10.43 5.30 -2.74
N LEU A 51 -9.69 4.21 -2.51
CA LEU A 51 -10.16 3.06 -1.74
C LEU A 51 -10.38 3.42 -0.26
N ALA A 52 -9.47 4.19 0.34
CA ALA A 52 -9.62 4.70 1.70
C ALA A 52 -10.91 5.50 1.85
N GLN A 53 -11.19 6.42 0.93
CA GLN A 53 -12.40 7.23 0.94
C GLN A 53 -13.66 6.37 0.79
N ALA A 54 -13.63 5.34 -0.07
CA ALA A 54 -14.72 4.40 -0.20
C ALA A 54 -14.96 3.61 1.10
N ALA A 55 -13.90 3.17 1.77
CA ALA A 55 -13.98 2.50 3.07
C ALA A 55 -14.54 3.42 4.16
N CYS A 56 -14.03 4.64 4.28
CA CYS A 56 -14.51 5.63 5.26
C CYS A 56 -16.01 5.94 5.09
N ARG A 57 -16.51 6.01 3.84
CA ARG A 57 -17.95 6.23 3.56
C ARG A 57 -18.84 5.09 4.08
N GLU A 58 -18.29 3.89 4.24
CA GLU A 58 -19.00 2.75 4.83
C GLU A 58 -18.72 2.58 6.34
N GLY A 59 -18.12 3.60 6.99
CA GLY A 59 -17.82 3.57 8.41
C GLY A 59 -16.64 2.67 8.79
N ILE A 60 -15.85 2.21 7.82
CA ILE A 60 -14.64 1.42 8.08
C ILE A 60 -13.56 2.36 8.61
N THR A 61 -12.95 2.01 9.73
CA THR A 61 -11.81 2.75 10.28
C THR A 61 -10.58 2.57 9.39
N VAL A 62 -9.98 3.69 9.00
CA VAL A 62 -8.79 3.73 8.14
C VAL A 62 -7.69 4.56 8.81
N LEU A 63 -6.47 4.04 8.80
CA LEU A 63 -5.28 4.78 9.19
C LEU A 63 -4.29 4.80 8.02
N TYR A 64 -3.85 5.99 7.64
CA TYR A 64 -2.86 6.17 6.58
C TYR A 64 -1.52 6.59 7.17
N LYS A 65 -0.45 5.89 6.77
CA LYS A 65 0.92 6.16 7.17
C LYS A 65 1.86 6.07 5.98
N ARG A 66 2.78 7.03 5.89
CA ARG A 66 3.94 6.96 5.00
C ARG A 66 5.01 6.14 5.70
N MET A 67 5.51 5.08 5.08
CA MET A 67 6.42 4.12 5.73
C MET A 67 7.67 4.76 6.34
N PRO A 68 8.42 5.65 5.65
CA PRO A 68 9.58 6.29 6.26
C PRO A 68 9.23 7.06 7.55
N ARG A 69 8.15 7.87 7.51
CA ARG A 69 7.70 8.64 8.68
C ARG A 69 7.17 7.76 9.80
N LEU A 70 6.54 6.63 9.47
CA LEU A 70 6.07 5.69 10.46
C LEU A 70 7.24 5.08 11.24
N PHE A 71 8.34 4.76 10.57
CA PHE A 71 9.53 4.26 11.26
C PHE A 71 10.14 5.31 12.19
N ASP A 72 10.24 6.58 11.76
CA ASP A 72 10.68 7.67 12.62
C ASP A 72 9.76 7.84 13.85
N GLU A 73 8.44 7.74 13.65
CA GLU A 73 7.46 7.80 14.73
C GLU A 73 7.60 6.63 15.72
N LEU A 74 7.86 5.42 15.24
CA LEU A 74 8.04 4.22 16.06
C LEU A 74 9.32 4.31 16.89
N GLU A 75 10.43 4.75 16.30
CA GLU A 75 11.70 4.97 16.98
C GLU A 75 11.55 5.97 18.13
N LEU A 76 10.91 7.11 17.87
CA LEU A 76 10.61 8.11 18.91
C LEU A 76 9.69 7.55 20.00
N ALA A 77 8.66 6.79 19.60
CA ALA A 77 7.67 6.25 20.54
C ALA A 77 8.25 5.18 21.48
N HIS A 78 9.30 4.47 21.06
CA HIS A 78 10.07 3.59 21.94
C HIS A 78 10.85 4.38 22.99
N GLY A 79 11.42 5.53 22.62
CA GLY A 79 12.22 6.37 23.51
C GLY A 79 11.43 7.14 24.58
N ASP A 80 10.14 7.40 24.35
CA ASP A 80 9.31 8.22 25.25
C ASP A 80 8.04 7.52 25.77
N GLY A 81 7.94 6.20 25.58
CA GLY A 81 6.88 5.36 26.14
C GLY A 81 5.53 5.45 25.44
N ARG A 82 5.44 6.12 24.28
CA ARG A 82 4.20 6.18 23.47
C ARG A 82 3.95 4.94 22.62
N PHE A 83 4.94 4.04 22.51
CA PHE A 83 4.87 2.86 21.63
C PHE A 83 3.59 2.04 21.79
N PRO A 84 3.14 1.63 23.00
CA PRO A 84 1.93 0.80 23.13
C PRO A 84 0.67 1.47 22.56
N ARG A 85 0.56 2.79 22.66
CA ARG A 85 -0.58 3.55 22.13
C ARG A 85 -0.51 3.65 20.60
N LEU A 86 0.67 3.94 20.05
CA LEU A 86 0.88 3.99 18.61
C LEU A 86 0.64 2.62 17.98
N PHE A 87 1.26 1.57 18.53
CA PHE A 87 1.11 0.19 18.10
C PHE A 87 -0.36 -0.25 18.08
N LYS A 88 -1.10 -0.01 19.18
CA LYS A 88 -2.54 -0.31 19.23
C LYS A 88 -3.35 0.39 18.14
N SER A 89 -3.00 1.64 17.78
CA SER A 89 -3.69 2.35 16.70
C SER A 89 -3.43 1.72 15.32
N LEU A 90 -2.20 1.26 15.08
CA LEU A 90 -1.78 0.59 13.85
C LEU A 90 -2.44 -0.78 13.71
N THR A 91 -2.60 -1.53 14.80
CA THR A 91 -3.14 -2.90 14.75
C THR A 91 -4.66 -2.96 14.81
N LYS A 92 -5.33 -2.02 15.51
CA LYS A 92 -6.80 -2.05 15.67
C LYS A 92 -7.60 -1.41 14.54
N THR A 93 -6.99 -0.58 13.68
CA THR A 93 -7.68 -0.05 12.50
C THR A 93 -8.08 -1.17 11.54
N GLN A 94 -9.28 -1.08 10.96
CA GLN A 94 -9.77 -2.09 10.01
C GLN A 94 -8.97 -2.09 8.71
N LEU A 95 -8.57 -0.91 8.24
CA LEU A 95 -7.67 -0.73 7.11
C LEU A 95 -6.44 0.10 7.55
N LEU A 96 -5.25 -0.47 7.39
CA LEU A 96 -3.99 0.24 7.53
C LEU A 96 -3.39 0.45 6.14
N ILE A 97 -3.07 1.69 5.79
CA ILE A 97 -2.42 2.03 4.53
C ILE A 97 -0.98 2.40 4.83
N LEU A 98 -0.06 1.65 4.22
CA LEU A 98 1.38 1.85 4.29
C LEU A 98 1.87 2.32 2.92
N ASP A 99 2.02 3.64 2.78
CA ASP A 99 2.39 4.27 1.52
C ASP A 99 3.91 4.43 1.41
N ASP A 100 4.43 4.24 0.20
CA ASP A 100 5.85 4.40 -0.18
C ASP A 100 6.79 3.40 0.48
N TRP A 101 6.42 2.12 0.41
CA TRP A 101 7.22 1.00 0.85
C TRP A 101 8.46 0.77 -0.03
N GLY A 102 9.56 0.44 0.63
CA GLY A 102 10.77 -0.12 0.04
C GLY A 102 11.75 0.80 -0.73
N PRO A 103 11.84 2.12 -0.49
CA PRO A 103 12.92 2.91 -1.07
C PRO A 103 14.30 2.56 -0.46
N GLU A 104 14.32 2.04 0.78
CA GLU A 104 15.55 1.73 1.52
C GLU A 104 15.41 0.38 2.23
N ARG A 105 16.55 -0.27 2.49
CA ARG A 105 16.59 -1.51 3.27
C ARG A 105 16.24 -1.24 4.73
N LEU A 106 15.48 -2.14 5.34
CA LEU A 106 15.12 -2.00 6.74
C LEU A 106 16.31 -2.26 7.66
N ASN A 107 16.42 -1.45 8.72
CA ASN A 107 17.30 -1.76 9.84
C ASN A 107 16.65 -2.78 10.79
N ALA A 108 17.41 -3.27 11.79
CA ALA A 108 16.94 -4.32 12.69
C ALA A 108 15.71 -3.91 13.54
N SER A 109 15.59 -2.66 13.95
CA SER A 109 14.42 -2.18 14.71
C SER A 109 13.18 -2.13 13.82
N GLN A 110 13.31 -1.52 12.64
CA GLN A 110 12.22 -1.40 11.68
C GLN A 110 11.66 -2.76 11.26
N ARG A 111 12.51 -3.79 11.11
CA ARG A 111 12.06 -5.17 10.85
C ARG A 111 11.24 -5.75 11.98
N ARG A 112 11.69 -5.59 13.23
CA ARG A 112 10.96 -6.06 14.41
C ARG A 112 9.62 -5.36 14.53
N ASP A 113 9.60 -4.03 14.42
CA ASP A 113 8.36 -3.24 14.49
C ASP A 113 7.39 -3.66 13.38
N LEU A 114 7.88 -3.81 12.15
CA LEU A 114 7.04 -4.28 11.04
C LEU A 114 6.52 -5.69 11.28
N MET A 115 7.36 -6.60 11.76
CA MET A 115 6.97 -7.97 12.08
C MET A 115 5.85 -8.00 13.11
N GLU A 116 5.98 -7.26 14.21
CA GLU A 116 4.94 -7.17 15.23
C GLU A 116 3.63 -6.59 14.66
N ILE A 117 3.72 -5.55 13.83
CA ILE A 117 2.53 -4.96 13.19
C ILE A 117 1.84 -5.96 12.26
N VAL A 118 2.58 -6.71 11.44
CA VAL A 118 1.97 -7.66 10.49
C VAL A 118 1.44 -8.90 11.18
N GLU A 119 2.08 -9.36 12.26
CA GLU A 119 1.61 -10.46 13.09
C GLU A 119 0.25 -10.12 13.71
N ASP A 120 0.16 -9.01 14.44
CA ASP A 120 -1.06 -8.61 15.15
C ASP A 120 -2.24 -8.30 14.19
N ARG A 121 -1.91 -7.98 12.93
CA ARG A 121 -2.90 -7.67 11.89
C ARG A 121 -3.30 -8.89 11.08
N TYR A 122 -2.50 -9.96 11.07
CA TYR A 122 -2.79 -11.15 10.28
C TYR A 122 -4.16 -11.71 10.68
N GLU A 123 -5.06 -11.87 9.69
CA GLU A 123 -6.46 -12.26 9.86
C GLU A 123 -7.32 -11.34 10.76
N ALA A 124 -6.78 -10.26 11.32
CA ALA A 124 -7.47 -9.30 12.18
C ALA A 124 -7.83 -7.99 11.47
N GLY A 125 -7.01 -7.53 10.52
CA GLY A 125 -7.21 -6.30 9.77
C GLY A 125 -6.55 -6.33 8.39
N SER A 126 -7.00 -5.49 7.48
CA SER A 126 -6.45 -5.43 6.12
C SER A 126 -5.36 -4.39 5.99
N THR A 127 -4.29 -4.70 5.27
CA THR A 127 -3.18 -3.79 5.00
C THR A 127 -3.12 -3.49 3.50
N LEU A 128 -3.09 -2.21 3.14
CA LEU A 128 -2.84 -1.74 1.78
C LEU A 128 -1.42 -1.18 1.71
N ILE A 129 -0.59 -1.73 0.84
CA ILE A 129 0.78 -1.26 0.63
C ILE A 129 0.92 -0.63 -0.75
N THR A 130 1.51 0.56 -0.83
CA THR A 130 1.97 1.12 -2.10
C THR A 130 3.49 1.04 -2.18
N SER A 131 4.03 0.65 -3.34
CA SER A 131 5.49 0.60 -3.53
C SER A 131 5.89 0.95 -4.96
N GLN A 132 7.08 1.53 -5.11
CA GLN A 132 7.71 1.67 -6.42
C GLN A 132 8.42 0.40 -6.86
N MET A 133 8.73 -0.48 -5.90
CA MET A 133 9.44 -1.73 -6.11
C MET A 133 8.46 -2.87 -6.40
N PRO A 134 8.79 -3.76 -7.36
CA PRO A 134 8.10 -5.03 -7.53
C PRO A 134 8.09 -5.88 -6.25
N VAL A 135 7.05 -6.70 -6.04
CA VAL A 135 6.87 -7.46 -4.78
C VAL A 135 7.97 -8.50 -4.56
N ASP A 136 8.50 -9.09 -5.63
CA ASP A 136 9.59 -10.07 -5.61
C ASP A 136 10.91 -9.48 -5.08
N THR A 137 11.10 -8.16 -5.11
CA THR A 137 12.28 -7.52 -4.52
C THR A 137 12.11 -7.20 -3.03
N TRP A 138 10.92 -7.38 -2.45
CA TRP A 138 10.67 -6.97 -1.07
C TRP A 138 11.42 -7.81 -0.05
N HIS A 139 11.77 -9.05 -0.40
CA HIS A 139 12.61 -9.91 0.44
C HIS A 139 13.98 -9.24 0.71
N ASP A 140 14.59 -8.64 -0.32
CA ASP A 140 15.86 -7.92 -0.21
C ASP A 140 15.75 -6.60 0.57
N VAL A 141 14.60 -5.92 0.45
CA VAL A 141 14.29 -4.68 1.17
C VAL A 141 14.18 -4.95 2.67
N ILE A 142 13.45 -6.00 3.07
CA ILE A 142 13.33 -6.38 4.47
C ILE A 142 14.72 -6.72 5.01
N GLY A 143 15.45 -7.57 4.28
CA GLY A 143 16.75 -8.07 4.70
C GLY A 143 16.62 -9.00 5.91
N GLU A 144 17.51 -9.98 6.02
CA GLU A 144 17.34 -11.13 6.94
C GLU A 144 16.20 -12.08 6.46
N PRO A 145 16.56 -13.28 5.95
CA PRO A 145 15.60 -14.22 5.36
C PRO A 145 14.44 -14.61 6.28
N THR A 146 14.68 -14.82 7.56
CA THR A 146 13.64 -15.28 8.50
C THR A 146 12.53 -14.25 8.66
N PHE A 147 12.90 -12.99 8.86
CA PHE A 147 11.96 -11.87 8.89
C PHE A 147 11.26 -11.67 7.54
N ALA A 148 12.02 -11.76 6.44
CA ALA A 148 11.46 -11.57 5.11
C ALA A 148 10.40 -12.63 4.79
N ASP A 149 10.66 -13.91 5.03
CA ASP A 149 9.71 -15.00 4.84
C ASP A 149 8.46 -14.79 5.70
N ALA A 150 8.63 -14.52 7.00
CA ALA A 150 7.51 -14.37 7.92
C ALA A 150 6.61 -13.15 7.62
N ILE A 151 7.22 -12.02 7.27
CA ILE A 151 6.50 -10.78 6.92
C ILE A 151 5.79 -10.93 5.58
N LEU A 152 6.46 -11.48 4.57
CA LEU A 152 5.89 -11.64 3.24
C LEU A 152 4.79 -12.71 3.23
N ASP A 153 4.91 -13.78 4.00
CA ASP A 153 3.84 -14.77 4.13
C ASP A 153 2.52 -14.10 4.61
N ARG A 154 2.60 -13.29 5.68
CA ARG A 154 1.44 -12.59 6.25
C ARG A 154 0.89 -11.49 5.37
N LEU A 155 1.77 -10.72 4.74
CA LEU A 155 1.34 -9.62 3.89
C LEU A 155 0.83 -10.14 2.56
N VAL A 156 1.62 -10.96 1.87
CA VAL A 156 1.56 -11.19 0.43
C VAL A 156 0.78 -12.44 0.04
N HIS A 157 0.73 -13.48 0.89
CA HIS A 157 0.12 -14.77 0.54
C HIS A 157 -1.35 -14.63 0.10
N ASN A 158 -2.15 -13.89 0.88
CA ASN A 158 -3.59 -13.73 0.64
C ASN A 158 -3.99 -12.37 0.03
N ALA A 159 -3.06 -11.69 -0.63
CA ALA A 159 -3.26 -10.33 -1.11
C ALA A 159 -3.78 -10.22 -2.55
N TYR A 160 -4.56 -9.17 -2.80
CA TYR A 160 -4.75 -8.65 -4.15
C TYR A 160 -3.50 -7.89 -4.58
N ARG A 161 -3.16 -7.95 -5.87
CA ARG A 161 -2.01 -7.23 -6.44
C ARG A 161 -2.45 -6.45 -7.67
N ILE A 162 -2.11 -5.16 -7.69
CA ILE A 162 -2.30 -4.27 -8.82
C ILE A 162 -0.91 -3.75 -9.20
N GLY A 163 -0.41 -4.20 -10.35
CA GLY A 163 0.76 -3.62 -10.99
C GLY A 163 0.32 -2.48 -11.90
N LEU A 164 0.85 -1.29 -11.68
CA LEU A 164 0.61 -0.12 -12.53
C LEU A 164 1.85 0.17 -13.36
N ASP A 165 1.61 0.57 -14.61
CA ASP A 165 2.63 0.96 -15.56
C ASP A 165 2.31 2.32 -16.19
N GLY A 166 3.21 2.78 -17.06
CA GLY A 166 3.02 3.99 -17.85
C GLY A 166 3.74 5.22 -17.30
N GLN A 167 3.47 6.37 -17.93
CA GLN A 167 4.14 7.63 -17.62
C GLN A 167 3.57 8.29 -16.35
N SER A 168 4.40 9.08 -15.68
CA SER A 168 3.98 9.89 -14.54
C SER A 168 2.84 10.83 -14.91
N MET A 169 1.76 10.79 -14.13
CA MET A 169 0.58 11.64 -14.32
C MET A 169 0.74 13.04 -13.69
N ARG A 170 1.87 13.32 -13.02
CA ARG A 170 2.12 14.61 -12.36
C ARG A 170 2.35 15.77 -13.35
N LYS A 171 2.73 15.47 -14.60
CA LYS A 171 3.06 16.47 -15.65
C LYS A 171 1.97 16.65 -16.71
N THR A 172 0.85 15.93 -16.61
CA THR A 172 -0.21 15.99 -17.63
C THR A 172 -1.09 17.23 -17.49
N SER A 173 -0.91 18.04 -16.44
CA SER A 173 -1.59 19.34 -16.25
C SER A 173 -0.94 20.52 -16.99
N ASP A 174 0.33 20.41 -17.42
CA ASP A 174 1.10 21.58 -17.88
C ASP A 174 1.17 21.72 -19.42
N LYS A 175 0.44 20.90 -20.18
CA LYS A 175 0.46 20.92 -21.66
C LYS A 175 -0.61 21.81 -22.33
N ASN A 176 -1.21 22.75 -21.60
CA ASN A 176 -2.12 23.77 -22.15
C ASN A 176 -1.58 25.21 -21.96
N ILE A 177 -0.27 25.42 -22.02
CA ILE A 177 0.28 26.76 -22.26
C ILE A 177 0.81 26.78 -23.69
N ASP A 178 -0.06 27.25 -24.59
CA ASP A 178 0.29 27.54 -25.96
C ASP A 178 1.25 28.75 -25.99
N LEU A 179 2.54 28.47 -26.08
CA LEU A 179 3.60 29.49 -26.16
C LEU A 179 3.66 30.19 -27.53
N THR A 180 2.71 29.95 -28.44
CA THR A 180 2.68 30.63 -29.75
C THR A 180 2.06 32.03 -29.73
N ASN A 181 1.64 32.56 -28.57
CA ASN A 181 1.03 33.89 -28.43
C ASN A 181 1.82 34.89 -27.57
N ILE A 182 3.16 34.80 -27.52
CA ILE A 182 3.98 35.92 -27.05
C ILE A 182 4.48 36.67 -28.30
N LYS A 183 3.79 37.77 -28.60
CA LYS A 183 4.17 38.76 -29.62
C LYS A 183 5.52 39.41 -29.31
#